data_AF-A0A6G9APY3-F1
#
_entry.id   AF-A0A6G9APY3-F1
#
_cell.length_a   1.000
_cell.length_b   1.000
_cell.length_c   1.000
_cell.angle_alpha   90.00
_cell.angle_beta   90.00
_cell.angle_gamma   90.00
#
_symmetry.space_group_name_H-M   'P 1'
#
loop_
_entity.id
_entity.type
_entity.pdbx_description
1 polymer ?
#
loop_
_entity_poly.entity_id
_entity_poly.type
_entity_poly.pdbx_seq_one_letter_code
_entity_poly.pdbx_strand_id
1 'polypeptide(L)'
;MLTFPDRINVIFTALASSLHQFSKDYNLPLASLTHLLNGEKPSADLCLIEQILCVEPRISAEYLLRGRGEPLLESIPPTSISELSVEWAANWLGVLPATVSVRQAVMPAQEKNGFARLELS
;
A
#
# COMPACT_ATOMS: atom_id res chain seq x y z
N MET A 1 6.55 -22.87 -16.98
CA MET A 1 6.56 -21.49 -16.43
C MET A 1 5.23 -20.85 -16.76
N LEU A 2 4.54 -20.24 -15.80
CA LEU A 2 3.29 -19.51 -16.06
C LEU A 2 3.59 -18.30 -16.92
N THR A 3 2.74 -18.02 -17.92
CA THR A 3 2.85 -16.78 -18.70
C THR A 3 2.40 -15.59 -17.88
N PHE A 4 2.73 -14.37 -18.31
CA PHE A 4 2.31 -13.16 -17.60
C PHE A 4 0.77 -13.04 -17.47
N PRO A 5 -0.02 -13.28 -18.54
CA PRO A 5 -1.48 -13.37 -18.44
C PRO A 5 -1.97 -14.40 -17.42
N ASP A 6 -1.36 -15.60 -17.38
CA ASP A 6 -1.76 -16.64 -16.43
C ASP A 6 -1.58 -16.16 -14.99
N ARG A 7 -0.46 -15.48 -14.71
CA ARG A 7 -0.17 -14.94 -13.37
C ARG A 7 -1.18 -13.89 -12.94
N ILE A 8 -1.63 -13.04 -13.86
CA ILE A 8 -2.66 -12.04 -13.59
C ILE A 8 -3.99 -12.70 -13.27
N ASN A 9 -4.37 -13.73 -14.04
CA ASN A 9 -5.58 -14.50 -13.74
C ASN A 9 -5.53 -15.16 -12.36
N VAL A 10 -4.37 -15.70 -11.96
CA VAL A 10 -4.20 -16.25 -10.60
C VAL A 10 -4.36 -15.17 -9.54
N ILE A 11 -3.77 -13.99 -9.74
CA ILE A 11 -3.90 -12.85 -8.81
C ILE A 11 -5.37 -12.43 -8.67
N PHE A 12 -6.09 -12.23 -9.77
CA PHE A 12 -7.51 -11.84 -9.73
C PHE A 12 -8.39 -12.91 -9.08
N THR A 13 -8.09 -14.19 -9.33
CA THR A 13 -8.74 -15.31 -8.65
C THR A 13 -8.50 -15.25 -7.14
N ALA A 14 -7.26 -15.00 -6.71
CA ALA A 14 -6.90 -14.90 -5.31
C ALA A 14 -7.53 -13.67 -4.62
N LEU A 15 -7.70 -12.56 -5.35
CA LEU A 15 -8.41 -11.36 -4.89
C LEU A 15 -9.93 -11.52 -4.85
N ALA A 16 -10.47 -12.65 -5.34
CA ALA A 16 -11.90 -12.86 -5.54
C ALA A 16 -12.55 -11.69 -6.32
N SER A 17 -11.84 -11.14 -7.31
CA SER A 17 -12.27 -9.99 -8.10
C SER A 17 -12.14 -10.25 -9.60
N SER A 18 -12.96 -9.56 -10.39
CA SER A 18 -12.88 -9.59 -11.86
C SER A 18 -12.18 -8.35 -12.38
N LEU A 19 -11.60 -8.38 -13.58
CA LEU A 19 -10.98 -7.20 -14.18
C LEU A 19 -11.96 -6.04 -14.36
N HIS A 20 -13.22 -6.33 -14.66
CA HIS A 20 -14.25 -5.30 -14.78
C HIS A 20 -14.52 -4.63 -13.43
N GLN A 21 -14.60 -5.42 -12.37
CA GLN A 21 -14.79 -4.91 -11.01
C GLN A 21 -13.57 -4.10 -10.57
N PHE A 22 -12.36 -4.61 -10.79
CA PHE A 22 -11.11 -3.92 -10.48
C PHE A 22 -10.94 -2.60 -11.26
N SER A 23 -11.27 -2.61 -12.56
CA SER A 23 -11.30 -1.41 -13.40
C SER A 23 -12.19 -0.33 -12.82
N LYS A 24 -13.37 -0.72 -12.34
CA LYS A 24 -14.34 0.20 -11.73
C LYS A 24 -13.90 0.70 -10.36
N ASP A 25 -13.39 -0.18 -9.52
CA ASP A 25 -13.02 0.13 -8.13
C ASP A 25 -11.80 1.07 -8.05
N TYR A 26 -10.84 0.90 -8.97
CA TYR A 26 -9.59 1.66 -8.99
C TYR A 26 -9.49 2.66 -10.16
N ASN A 27 -10.57 2.83 -10.92
CA ASN A 27 -10.66 3.74 -12.08
C ASN A 27 -9.53 3.53 -13.12
N LEU A 28 -9.21 2.26 -13.40
CA LEU A 28 -8.22 1.87 -14.40
C LEU A 28 -8.91 1.55 -15.74
N PRO A 29 -8.35 1.91 -16.90
CA PRO A 29 -8.99 1.63 -18.19
C PRO A 29 -9.09 0.13 -18.47
N LEU A 30 -10.32 -0.39 -18.59
CA LEU A 30 -10.58 -1.80 -18.85
C LEU A 30 -9.89 -2.31 -20.14
N ALA A 31 -9.82 -1.47 -21.17
CA ALA A 31 -9.15 -1.79 -22.42
C ALA A 31 -7.66 -2.10 -22.22
N SER A 32 -6.98 -1.30 -21.40
CA SER A 32 -5.56 -1.48 -21.07
C SER A 32 -5.34 -2.74 -20.24
N LEU A 33 -6.20 -3.01 -19.25
CA LEU A 33 -6.16 -4.26 -18.48
C LEU A 33 -6.39 -5.50 -19.37
N THR A 34 -7.26 -5.38 -20.36
CA THR A 34 -7.55 -6.47 -21.31
C THR A 34 -6.39 -6.70 -22.27
N HIS A 35 -5.73 -5.63 -22.76
CA HIS A 35 -4.49 -5.74 -23.55
C HIS A 35 -3.40 -6.50 -22.79
N LEU A 36 -3.26 -6.19 -21.51
CA LEU A 36 -2.27 -6.76 -20.62
C LEU A 36 -2.49 -8.29 -20.41
N LEU A 37 -3.74 -8.75 -20.44
CA LEU A 37 -4.10 -10.18 -20.48
C LEU A 37 -3.91 -10.86 -21.83
N ASN A 38 -4.05 -10.12 -22.94
CA ASN A 38 -3.87 -10.68 -24.27
C ASN A 38 -2.40 -10.97 -24.62
N GLY A 39 -1.47 -10.62 -23.72
CA GLY A 39 -0.05 -10.96 -23.84
C GLY A 39 0.71 -10.09 -24.85
N GLU A 40 0.16 -8.94 -25.22
CA GLU A 40 0.94 -7.93 -25.92
C GLU A 40 2.05 -7.40 -24.99
N LYS A 41 3.21 -7.08 -25.58
CA LYS A 41 4.52 -6.98 -24.89
C LYS A 41 4.44 -6.28 -23.51
N PRO A 42 4.76 -6.98 -22.39
CA PRO A 42 4.68 -6.40 -21.04
C PRO A 42 5.64 -5.22 -20.81
N SER A 43 6.66 -5.06 -21.66
CA SER A 43 7.57 -3.91 -21.63
C SER A 43 6.90 -2.59 -22.04
N ALA A 44 5.80 -2.63 -22.78
CA ALA A 44 5.06 -1.43 -23.18
C ALA A 44 4.16 -0.89 -22.06
N ASP A 45 3.81 -1.73 -21.08
CA ASP A 45 2.77 -1.44 -20.09
C ASP A 45 3.30 -1.35 -18.65
N LEU A 46 4.60 -1.06 -18.48
CA LEU A 46 5.22 -0.92 -17.14
C LEU A 46 4.44 0.06 -16.25
N CYS A 47 4.01 1.18 -16.82
CA CYS A 47 3.21 2.20 -16.12
C CYS A 47 1.88 1.62 -15.59
N LEU A 48 1.21 0.77 -16.37
CA LEU A 48 -0.04 0.13 -15.94
C LEU A 48 0.23 -0.91 -14.84
N ILE A 49 1.34 -1.65 -14.95
CA ILE A 49 1.76 -2.60 -13.91
C ILE A 49 2.03 -1.89 -12.60
N GLU A 50 2.75 -0.77 -12.63
CA GLU A 50 3.01 0.08 -11.47
C GLU A 50 1.70 0.60 -10.86
N GLN A 51 0.77 1.07 -11.69
CA GLN A 51 -0.54 1.52 -11.23
C GLN A 51 -1.31 0.41 -10.51
N ILE A 52 -1.34 -0.81 -11.05
CA ILE A 52 -1.99 -1.97 -10.43
C ILE A 52 -1.39 -2.25 -9.03
N LEU A 53 -0.06 -2.24 -8.93
CA LEU A 53 0.63 -2.49 -7.66
C LEU A 53 0.43 -1.36 -6.63
N CYS A 54 0.31 -0.12 -7.11
CA CYS A 54 0.04 1.04 -6.24
C CYS A 54 -1.39 1.03 -5.69
N VAL A 55 -2.38 0.64 -6.49
CA VAL A 55 -3.79 0.65 -6.05
C VAL A 55 -4.17 -0.56 -5.21
N GLU A 56 -3.49 -1.69 -5.41
CA GLU A 56 -3.69 -2.92 -4.64
C GLU A 56 -2.36 -3.45 -4.10
N PRO A 57 -1.90 -2.96 -2.93
CA PRO A 57 -0.60 -3.31 -2.36
C PRO A 57 -0.53 -4.76 -1.85
N ARG A 58 -1.67 -5.46 -1.77
CA ARG A 58 -1.67 -6.90 -1.48
C ARG A 58 -1.11 -7.71 -2.63
N ILE A 59 -1.01 -7.18 -3.86
CA ILE A 59 -0.45 -7.93 -4.99
C ILE A 59 1.07 -8.03 -4.86
N SER A 60 1.60 -9.25 -4.97
CA SER A 60 3.04 -9.48 -5.00
C SER A 60 3.65 -9.11 -6.36
N ALA A 61 4.50 -8.08 -6.38
CA ALA A 61 5.24 -7.69 -7.57
C ALA A 61 6.20 -8.79 -8.06
N GLU A 62 6.83 -9.52 -7.14
CA GLU A 62 7.74 -10.63 -7.46
C GLU A 62 7.00 -11.78 -8.15
N TYR A 63 5.79 -12.09 -7.67
CA TYR A 63 4.93 -13.08 -8.32
C TYR A 63 4.47 -12.58 -9.69
N LEU A 64 3.96 -11.36 -9.80
CA LEU A 64 3.45 -10.81 -11.05
C LEU A 64 4.53 -10.80 -12.16
N LEU A 65 5.73 -10.30 -11.84
CA LEU A 65 6.81 -10.11 -12.82
C LEU A 65 7.59 -11.40 -13.10
N ARG A 66 7.87 -12.21 -12.08
CA ARG A 66 8.79 -13.37 -12.19
C ARG A 66 8.12 -14.72 -11.96
N GLY A 67 6.88 -14.74 -11.48
CA GLY A 67 6.13 -15.97 -11.17
C GLY A 67 6.68 -16.73 -9.96
N ARG A 68 7.30 -16.03 -9.01
CA ARG A 68 7.91 -16.61 -7.81
C ARG A 68 7.20 -16.14 -6.55
N GLY A 69 7.07 -17.03 -5.56
CA GLY A 69 6.43 -16.75 -4.28
C GLY A 69 4.90 -16.83 -4.34
N GLU A 70 4.25 -16.17 -3.39
CA GLU A 70 2.79 -16.10 -3.28
C GLU A 70 2.22 -14.94 -4.12
N PRO A 71 1.01 -15.10 -4.71
CA PRO A 71 0.38 -14.06 -5.52
C PRO A 71 -0.07 -12.86 -4.70
N LEU A 72 -0.46 -13.09 -3.44
CA LEU A 72 -0.88 -12.06 -2.50
C LEU A 72 0.04 -12.03 -1.29
N LEU A 73 0.36 -10.81 -0.85
CA LEU A 73 1.07 -10.52 0.37
C LEU A 73 0.07 -10.44 1.51
N GLU A 74 0.42 -11.00 2.67
CA GLU A 74 -0.32 -10.75 3.90
C GLU A 74 -0.27 -9.25 4.21
N SER A 75 -1.42 -8.63 4.47
CA SER A 75 -1.44 -7.21 4.77
C SER A 75 -0.71 -6.97 6.09
N ILE A 76 0.55 -6.53 6.03
CA ILE A 76 1.24 -6.02 7.21
C ILE A 76 0.63 -4.64 7.46
N PRO A 77 -0.13 -4.43 8.55
CA PRO A 77 -0.68 -3.12 8.85
C PRO A 77 0.49 -2.12 9.00
N PRO A 78 0.37 -0.89 8.47
CA PRO A 78 1.44 0.12 8.55
C PRO A 78 1.79 0.55 9.99
N THR A 79 1.10 0.03 11.00
CA THR A 79 1.25 0.40 12.42
C THR A 79 2.33 -0.38 13.17
N SER A 80 2.95 -1.43 12.61
CA SER A 80 3.89 -2.28 13.36
C SER A 80 5.38 -1.91 13.21
N ILE A 81 5.73 -0.89 12.41
CA ILE A 81 7.13 -0.43 12.32
C ILE A 81 7.50 0.48 13.51
N SER A 82 6.51 1.09 14.17
CA SER A 82 6.74 1.98 15.32
C SER A 82 7.32 1.26 16.54
N GLU A 83 7.12 -0.05 16.70
CA GLU A 83 7.66 -0.83 17.81
C GLU A 83 8.94 -1.62 17.47
N LEU A 84 9.15 -1.94 16.18
CA LEU A 84 10.33 -2.73 15.75
C LEU A 84 11.59 -1.89 15.49
N SER A 85 11.52 -0.56 15.58
CA SER A 85 12.59 0.33 15.09
C SER A 85 13.54 0.88 16.17
N VAL A 86 13.32 0.65 17.47
CA VAL A 86 14.26 1.13 18.50
C VAL A 86 15.24 0.04 18.93
N GLU A 87 14.79 -1.20 19.09
CA GLU A 87 15.62 -2.29 19.60
C GLU A 87 16.54 -2.90 18.53
N TRP A 88 16.05 -3.07 17.30
CA TRP A 88 16.88 -3.51 16.17
C TRP A 88 17.96 -2.46 15.82
N ALA A 89 17.59 -1.18 15.72
CA ALA A 89 18.53 -0.12 15.40
C ALA A 89 19.64 0.01 16.47
N ALA A 90 19.29 -0.13 17.75
CA ALA A 90 20.27 -0.10 18.85
C ALA A 90 21.23 -1.30 18.81
N ASN A 91 20.72 -2.50 18.49
CA ASN A 91 21.53 -3.72 18.43
C ASN A 91 22.50 -3.72 17.23
N TRP A 92 22.13 -3.09 16.11
CA TRP A 92 23.00 -3.02 14.93
C TRP A 92 24.10 -1.95 15.03
N LEU A 93 23.85 -0.88 15.80
CA LEU A 93 24.80 0.22 16.02
C LEU A 93 25.71 0.01 17.25
N GLY A 94 25.49 -1.03 18.05
CA GLY A 94 26.30 -1.30 19.26
C GLY A 94 26.16 -0.21 20.33
N VAL A 95 25.09 0.57 20.30
CA VAL A 95 24.84 1.67 21.24
C VAL A 95 23.75 1.23 22.20
N LEU A 96 24.09 1.11 23.49
CA LEU A 96 23.12 0.85 24.55
C LEU A 96 22.00 1.91 24.52
N PRO A 97 20.72 1.52 24.66
CA PRO A 97 19.63 2.48 24.62
C PRO A 97 19.70 3.39 25.85
N ALA A 98 20.12 4.64 25.64
CA ALA A 98 19.84 5.70 26.60
C ALA A 98 18.32 5.87 26.63
N THR A 99 17.71 5.54 27.76
CA THR A 99 16.27 5.65 28.01
C THR A 99 15.78 7.07 27.71
N VAL A 100 15.15 7.27 26.55
CA VAL A 100 14.44 8.51 26.26
C VAL A 100 13.09 8.42 26.95
N SER A 101 12.98 9.01 28.14
CA SER A 101 11.71 9.25 28.81
C SER A 101 10.92 10.29 28.02
N VAL A 102 10.08 9.84 27.08
CA VAL A 102 9.12 10.71 26.39
C VAL A 102 8.09 11.17 27.42
N ARG A 103 8.24 12.40 27.95
CA ARG A 103 7.14 13.06 28.64
C ARG A 103 6.05 13.32 27.62
N GLN A 104 4.96 12.56 27.68
CA GLN A 104 3.71 12.91 27.01
C GLN A 104 3.32 14.32 27.47
N ALA A 105 3.42 15.30 26.55
CA ALA A 105 2.80 16.59 26.74
C ALA A 105 1.28 16.38 26.58
N VAL A 106 0.59 16.18 27.71
CA VAL A 106 -0.87 16.25 27.77
C VAL A 106 -1.25 17.70 27.47
N MET A 107 -1.72 17.97 26.25
CA MET A 107 -2.44 19.22 25.97
C MET A 107 -3.82 19.13 26.64
N PRO A 108 -4.18 20.05 27.55
CA PRO A 108 -5.54 20.10 28.06
C PRO A 108 -6.48 20.61 26.96
N ALA A 109 -7.45 19.77 26.58
CA ALA A 109 -8.59 20.19 25.79
C ALA A 109 -9.45 21.15 26.61
N GLN A 110 -9.40 22.46 26.33
CA GLN A 110 -10.42 23.39 26.81
C GLN A 110 -11.60 23.41 25.85
N GLU A 111 -12.72 22.92 26.36
CA GLU A 111 -14.07 23.11 25.84
C GLU A 111 -14.51 24.59 25.88
N LYS A 112 -15.24 24.97 24.82
CA LYS A 112 -16.47 25.80 24.79
C LYS A 112 -16.40 27.34 24.91
N ASN A 113 -17.03 27.91 23.88
CA ASN A 113 -17.98 29.04 23.88
C ASN A 113 -17.47 30.49 23.76
N GLY A 114 -17.82 31.10 22.62
CA GLY A 114 -18.45 32.42 22.59
C GLY A 114 -17.53 33.61 22.35
N PHE A 115 -17.37 34.02 21.09
CA PHE A 115 -17.01 35.41 20.76
C PHE A 115 -18.01 35.97 19.75
N ALA A 116 -19.04 36.60 20.32
CA ALA A 116 -19.88 37.57 19.63
C ALA A 116 -19.22 38.95 19.68
N ARG A 117 -19.47 39.75 18.63
CA ARG A 117 -19.29 41.20 18.47
C ARG A 117 -17.86 41.75 18.39
N LEU A 118 -17.54 42.28 17.22
CA LEU A 118 -16.73 43.49 17.04
C LEU A 118 -17.61 44.49 16.26
N GLU A 119 -18.15 45.48 16.97
CA GLU A 119 -18.71 46.68 16.36
C GLU A 119 -17.55 47.63 16.06
N LEU A 120 -17.45 48.07 14.80
CA LEU A 120 -16.50 49.09 14.36
C LEU A 120 -17.15 50.46 14.58
N SER A 121 -16.55 51.26 15.46
CA SER A 121 -16.81 52.71 15.59
C SER A 121 -16.02 53.50 14.57
#